data_AF-A0A7I8W042-F1
#
_entry.id   AF-A0A7I8W042-F1
#
_cell.length_a   1.000
_cell.length_b   1.000
_cell.length_c   1.000
_cell.angle_alpha   90.00
_cell.angle_beta   90.00
_cell.angle_gamma   90.00
#
_symmetry.space_group_name_H-M   'P 1'
#
loop_
_entity.id
_entity.type
_entity.pdbx_description
1 polymer ?
#
loop_
_entity_poly.entity_id
_entity_poly.type
_entity_poly.pdbx_seq_one_letter_code
_entity_poly.pdbx_strand_id
1 'polypeptide(L)'
;MDKHEKSALRKKRPLLMNVLSFTEEKRKIYIAKGLLTKDIDYHISQHNKTERGRLSKWFEYLTTLEETNVFDKICQLLIDEKQDWLADEIKAYVLSQKGEILVEDYVMREAASDVHKEFGSSRRVSERDKKGIEAIIAERHQSTKEAWSISIRSLRQQLDDLRNERWKDSTKINELTEKIDIYLRIQKNRINNEAHDTQRPLNPDSSTTDNNLDKLECQVDILLKSISRILFDNENYLDERKRIIELLDLNKGVTKLDMYVAEALERAKTAADKKDSQARVSNEAALSFQSQLKSFKIDADRQLEEKLRNEKYLKTLNEQRRRNAEGLQKLLLSERHRIKELEEDVNKWKAKCEQLEKTRRLGYHYPGWYNVVYKSCEMNKRGSMPSINRSKSNYTKPTKL
;
A
#
# COMPACT_ATOMS: atom_id res chain seq x y z
N MET A 1 1.68 -35.26 2.43
CA MET A 1 2.66 -34.39 1.77
C MET A 1 3.37 -35.16 0.68
N ASP A 2 3.47 -34.57 -0.51
CA ASP A 2 4.17 -35.15 -1.65
C ASP A 2 5.71 -35.12 -1.48
N LYS A 3 6.43 -35.94 -2.26
CA LYS A 3 7.90 -36.01 -2.29
C LYS A 3 8.52 -34.64 -2.59
N HIS A 4 7.91 -33.86 -3.49
CA HIS A 4 8.36 -32.52 -3.86
C HIS A 4 8.21 -31.52 -2.70
N GLU A 5 7.11 -31.57 -1.96
CA GLU A 5 6.87 -30.74 -0.76
C GLU A 5 7.85 -31.08 0.37
N LYS A 6 8.08 -32.38 0.62
CA LYS A 6 9.09 -32.85 1.59
C LYS A 6 10.49 -32.36 1.21
N SER A 7 10.84 -32.43 -0.07
CA SER A 7 12.10 -31.92 -0.62
C SER A 7 12.25 -30.42 -0.45
N ALA A 8 11.19 -29.64 -0.75
CA ALA A 8 11.15 -28.19 -0.57
C ALA A 8 11.40 -27.79 0.89
N LEU A 9 10.66 -28.39 1.83
CA LEU A 9 10.83 -28.12 3.26
C LEU A 9 12.23 -28.49 3.76
N ARG A 10 12.82 -29.60 3.30
CA ARG A 10 14.19 -29.98 3.66
C ARG A 10 15.23 -28.98 3.15
N LYS A 11 15.12 -28.54 1.90
CA LYS A 11 16.05 -27.58 1.31
C LYS A 11 15.91 -26.17 1.89
N LYS A 12 14.67 -25.74 2.18
CA LYS A 12 14.37 -24.41 2.74
C LYS A 12 14.38 -24.39 4.28
N ARG A 13 14.65 -25.53 4.93
CA ARG A 13 14.77 -25.65 6.40
C ARG A 13 15.64 -24.57 7.04
N PRO A 14 16.83 -24.20 6.52
CA PRO A 14 17.64 -23.15 7.15
C PRO A 14 16.95 -21.78 7.18
N LEU A 15 16.21 -21.43 6.11
CA LEU A 15 15.46 -20.18 6.03
C LEU A 15 14.24 -20.21 6.95
N LEU A 16 13.50 -21.30 6.93
CA LEU A 16 12.34 -21.52 7.81
C LEU A 16 12.72 -21.44 9.29
N MET A 17 13.87 -22.02 9.67
CA MET A 17 14.38 -21.97 11.04
C MET A 17 14.85 -20.58 11.51
N ASN A 18 15.08 -19.64 10.59
CA ASN A 18 15.42 -18.26 10.95
C ASN A 18 14.17 -17.40 11.16
N VAL A 19 13.04 -17.83 10.60
CA VAL A 19 11.78 -17.07 10.57
C VAL A 19 10.81 -17.58 11.64
N LEU A 20 10.71 -18.90 11.77
CA LEU A 20 9.83 -19.55 12.73
C LEU A 20 10.52 -19.69 14.09
N SER A 21 9.76 -19.52 15.16
CA SER A 21 10.21 -19.70 16.55
C SER A 21 9.50 -20.86 17.23
N PHE A 22 10.09 -21.43 18.28
CA PHE A 22 9.53 -22.55 19.04
C PHE A 22 9.31 -22.16 20.50
N THR A 23 8.72 -20.98 20.68
CA THR A 23 8.29 -20.47 21.98
C THR A 23 7.02 -21.18 22.45
N GLU A 24 6.71 -21.05 23.74
CA GLU A 24 5.55 -21.73 24.34
C GLU A 24 4.22 -21.33 23.71
N GLU A 25 4.07 -20.05 23.35
CA GLU A 25 2.89 -19.52 22.67
C GLU A 25 2.74 -20.10 21.26
N LYS A 26 3.85 -20.18 20.51
CA LYS A 26 3.86 -20.73 19.14
C LYS A 26 3.56 -22.22 19.11
N ARG A 27 4.04 -22.98 20.10
CA ARG A 27 3.69 -24.41 20.24
C ARG A 27 2.18 -24.64 20.38
N LYS A 28 1.49 -23.80 21.15
CA LYS A 28 0.02 -23.88 21.27
C LYS A 28 -0.66 -23.68 19.90
N ILE A 29 -0.14 -22.75 19.09
CA ILE A 29 -0.63 -22.51 17.72
C ILE A 29 -0.34 -23.71 16.82
N TYR A 30 0.85 -24.30 16.90
CA TYR A 30 1.21 -25.48 16.11
C TYR A 30 0.32 -26.68 16.46
N ILE A 31 0.01 -26.88 17.74
CA ILE A 31 -0.93 -27.91 18.19
C ILE A 31 -2.35 -27.62 17.69
N ALA A 32 -2.82 -26.39 17.83
CA ALA A 32 -4.16 -26.00 17.37
C ALA A 32 -4.35 -26.20 15.86
N LYS A 33 -3.31 -25.98 15.05
CA LYS A 33 -3.32 -26.21 13.60
C LYS A 33 -3.10 -27.68 13.20
N GLY A 34 -2.88 -28.57 14.17
CA GLY A 34 -2.57 -29.98 13.91
C GLY A 34 -1.21 -30.19 13.25
N LEU A 35 -0.28 -29.24 13.41
CA LEU A 35 1.11 -29.34 12.93
C LEU A 35 2.05 -29.96 14.00
N LEU A 36 1.54 -30.14 15.23
CA LEU A 36 2.27 -30.73 16.35
C LEU A 36 1.28 -31.49 17.23
N THR A 37 1.64 -32.70 17.68
CA THR A 37 0.86 -33.45 18.67
C THR A 37 1.45 -33.24 20.07
N LYS A 38 0.63 -33.38 21.11
CA LYS A 38 1.06 -33.15 22.50
C LYS A 38 2.20 -34.08 22.93
N ASP A 39 2.15 -35.33 22.49
CA ASP A 39 3.19 -36.33 22.82
C ASP A 39 4.54 -35.97 22.18
N ILE A 40 4.51 -35.47 20.96
CA ILE A 40 5.72 -35.10 20.21
C ILE A 40 6.28 -33.78 20.69
N ASP A 41 5.43 -32.84 21.09
CA ASP A 41 5.88 -31.62 21.76
C ASP A 41 6.64 -31.94 23.06
N TYR A 42 6.12 -32.89 23.86
CA TYR A 42 6.79 -33.35 25.07
C TYR A 42 8.18 -33.94 24.75
N HIS A 43 8.27 -34.83 23.76
CA HIS A 43 9.55 -35.41 23.35
C HIS A 43 10.55 -34.36 22.82
N ILE A 44 10.11 -33.42 21.97
CA ILE A 44 10.97 -32.37 21.42
C ILE A 44 11.49 -31.45 22.54
N SER A 45 10.62 -31.11 23.49
CA SER A 45 10.91 -30.19 24.59
C SER A 45 11.86 -30.79 25.64
N GLN A 46 11.75 -32.09 25.93
CA GLN A 46 12.59 -32.79 26.90
C GLN A 46 14.01 -33.08 26.36
N HIS A 47 14.13 -33.44 25.08
CA HIS A 47 15.40 -33.92 24.53
C HIS A 47 16.31 -32.82 23.94
N ASN A 48 15.79 -31.62 23.64
CA ASN A 48 16.58 -30.54 23.04
C ASN A 48 16.62 -29.29 23.95
N LYS A 49 17.84 -28.90 24.33
CA LYS A 49 18.07 -27.74 25.22
C LYS A 49 17.96 -26.39 24.50
N THR A 50 18.24 -26.34 23.19
CA THR A 50 18.20 -25.11 22.40
C THR A 50 16.94 -25.01 21.56
N GLU A 51 16.40 -23.79 21.42
CA GLU A 51 15.22 -23.53 20.58
C GLU A 51 15.47 -23.96 19.12
N ARG A 52 16.64 -23.64 18.58
CA ARG A 52 17.04 -24.05 17.24
C ARG A 52 17.06 -25.58 17.09
N GLY A 53 17.50 -26.32 18.11
CA GLY A 53 17.46 -27.79 18.13
C GLY A 53 16.03 -28.32 18.14
N ARG A 54 15.12 -27.69 18.90
CA ARG A 54 13.69 -28.03 18.94
C ARG A 54 13.01 -27.80 17.60
N LEU A 55 13.21 -26.64 16.96
CA LEU A 55 12.74 -26.36 15.61
C LEU A 55 13.25 -27.39 14.61
N SER A 56 14.54 -27.70 14.69
CA SER A 56 15.17 -28.71 13.85
C SER A 56 14.42 -30.04 13.95
N LYS A 57 14.19 -30.54 15.16
CA LYS A 57 13.48 -31.81 15.39
C LYS A 57 12.01 -31.76 14.98
N TRP A 58 11.35 -30.63 15.16
CA TRP A 58 9.99 -30.42 14.66
C TRP A 58 9.92 -30.50 13.13
N PHE A 59 10.85 -29.89 12.39
CA PHE A 59 10.90 -30.04 10.93
C PHE A 59 11.16 -31.47 10.47
N GLU A 60 11.99 -32.22 11.19
CA GLU A 60 12.16 -33.66 10.93
C GLU A 60 10.83 -34.39 11.04
N TYR A 61 10.10 -34.17 12.14
CA TYR A 61 8.77 -34.73 12.34
C TYR A 61 7.77 -34.33 11.24
N LEU A 62 7.71 -33.04 10.87
CA LEU A 62 6.82 -32.56 9.82
C LEU A 62 7.03 -33.31 8.50
N THR A 63 8.26 -33.66 8.15
CA THR A 63 8.55 -34.42 6.92
C THR A 63 8.17 -35.91 7.00
N THR A 64 7.97 -36.44 8.20
CA THR A 64 7.50 -37.82 8.44
C THR A 64 5.98 -37.94 8.41
N LEU A 65 5.25 -36.83 8.55
CA LEU A 65 3.80 -36.82 8.41
C LEU A 65 3.37 -37.19 6.98
N GLU A 66 2.47 -38.16 6.87
CA GLU A 66 1.93 -38.61 5.59
C GLU A 66 0.64 -37.88 5.20
N GLU A 67 0.04 -37.13 6.12
CA GLU A 67 -1.16 -36.32 5.88
C GLU A 67 -1.02 -35.38 4.68
N THR A 68 -2.06 -35.32 3.83
CA THR A 68 -2.07 -34.59 2.55
C THR A 68 -2.01 -33.06 2.73
N ASN A 69 -2.51 -32.52 3.84
CA ASN A 69 -2.71 -31.07 4.02
C ASN A 69 -1.65 -30.39 4.92
N VAL A 70 -0.56 -31.07 5.26
CA VAL A 70 0.45 -30.50 6.18
C VAL A 70 1.24 -29.35 5.54
N PHE A 71 1.54 -29.44 4.24
CA PHE A 71 2.27 -28.40 3.51
C PHE A 71 1.49 -27.09 3.45
N ASP A 72 0.22 -27.14 3.05
CA ASP A 72 -0.63 -25.94 2.98
C ASP A 72 -0.84 -25.30 4.36
N LYS A 73 -0.98 -26.11 5.41
CA LYS A 73 -1.04 -25.61 6.79
C LYS A 73 0.23 -24.87 7.21
N ILE A 74 1.42 -25.32 6.76
CA ILE A 74 2.69 -24.62 6.99
C ILE A 74 2.73 -23.30 6.20
N CYS A 75 2.31 -23.31 4.94
CA CYS A 75 2.21 -22.07 4.16
C CYS A 75 1.24 -21.08 4.80
N GLN A 76 0.09 -21.53 5.29
CA GLN A 76 -0.86 -20.69 6.01
C GLN A 76 -0.29 -20.16 7.32
N LEU A 77 0.48 -20.98 8.04
CA LEU A 77 1.20 -20.53 9.24
C LEU A 77 2.17 -19.39 8.92
N LEU A 78 2.92 -19.48 7.80
CA LEU A 78 3.82 -18.41 7.38
C LEU A 78 3.07 -17.12 7.03
N ILE A 79 1.90 -17.22 6.37
CA ILE A 79 1.05 -16.07 6.06
C ILE A 79 0.55 -15.39 7.34
N ASP A 80 0.07 -16.18 8.31
CA ASP A 80 -0.41 -15.65 9.59
C ASP A 80 0.73 -14.98 10.39
N GLU A 81 1.97 -15.38 10.17
CA GLU A 81 3.17 -14.75 10.74
C GLU A 81 3.70 -13.56 9.92
N LYS A 82 2.96 -13.13 8.90
CA LYS A 82 3.32 -12.03 7.97
C LYS A 82 4.57 -12.33 7.14
N GLN A 83 4.75 -13.59 6.77
CA GLN A 83 5.88 -14.10 5.99
C GLN A 83 5.41 -14.65 4.65
N ASP A 84 4.47 -13.93 4.01
CA ASP A 84 3.80 -14.30 2.76
C ASP A 84 4.82 -14.62 1.65
N TRP A 85 5.87 -13.80 1.55
CA TRP A 85 6.95 -13.98 0.57
C TRP A 85 7.63 -15.35 0.65
N LEU A 86 7.81 -15.88 1.87
CA LEU A 86 8.46 -17.17 2.08
C LEU A 86 7.49 -18.33 1.79
N ALA A 87 6.21 -18.15 2.11
CA ALA A 87 5.17 -19.10 1.72
C ALA A 87 5.10 -19.24 0.20
N ASP A 88 5.12 -18.11 -0.52
CA ASP A 88 5.11 -18.06 -1.98
C ASP A 88 6.40 -18.62 -2.58
N GLU A 89 7.57 -18.32 -2.00
CA GLU A 89 8.85 -18.88 -2.46
C GLU A 89 8.88 -20.42 -2.34
N ILE A 90 8.37 -20.96 -1.23
CA ILE A 90 8.34 -22.43 -1.02
C ILE A 90 7.33 -23.09 -1.96
N LYS A 91 6.17 -22.46 -2.20
CA LYS A 91 5.19 -22.94 -3.19
C LYS A 91 5.77 -22.94 -4.60
N ALA A 92 6.39 -21.83 -5.01
CA ALA A 92 7.05 -21.74 -6.31
C ALA A 92 8.17 -22.79 -6.45
N TYR A 93 8.93 -23.05 -5.38
CA TYR A 93 9.93 -24.11 -5.39
C TYR A 93 9.32 -25.51 -5.63
N VAL A 94 8.17 -25.81 -5.02
CA VAL A 94 7.47 -27.08 -5.26
C VAL A 94 6.99 -27.17 -6.71
N LEU A 95 6.39 -26.10 -7.26
CA LEU A 95 5.95 -26.05 -8.65
C LEU A 95 7.12 -26.25 -9.63
N SER A 96 8.27 -25.64 -9.34
CA SER A 96 9.50 -25.86 -10.09
C SER A 96 9.96 -27.32 -10.03
N GLN A 97 9.96 -27.94 -8.84
CA GLN A 97 10.33 -29.35 -8.71
C GLN A 97 9.38 -30.30 -9.45
N LYS A 98 8.12 -29.90 -9.62
CA LYS A 98 7.13 -30.63 -10.42
C LYS A 98 7.29 -30.40 -11.93
N GLY A 99 8.19 -29.51 -12.34
CA GLY A 99 8.41 -29.14 -13.74
C GLY A 99 7.31 -28.26 -14.33
N GLU A 100 6.47 -27.66 -13.48
CA GLU A 100 5.38 -26.78 -13.90
C GLU A 100 5.88 -25.36 -14.21
N ILE A 101 7.07 -25.00 -13.71
CA ILE A 101 7.76 -23.74 -13.97
C ILE A 101 8.82 -23.96 -15.04
N LEU A 102 8.60 -23.43 -16.24
CA LEU A 102 9.59 -23.41 -17.31
C LEU A 102 10.51 -22.20 -17.14
N VAL A 103 11.80 -22.45 -16.92
CA VAL A 103 12.79 -21.38 -16.84
C VAL A 103 13.01 -20.78 -18.22
N GLU A 104 12.72 -19.50 -18.38
CA GLU A 104 12.85 -18.82 -19.66
C GLU A 104 14.32 -18.60 -20.04
N ASP A 105 14.64 -18.68 -21.35
CA ASP A 105 16.02 -18.58 -21.87
C ASP A 105 16.72 -17.27 -21.49
N TYR A 106 15.98 -16.18 -21.32
CA TYR A 106 16.59 -14.93 -20.88
C TYR A 106 16.97 -14.98 -19.40
N VAL A 107 16.20 -15.67 -18.54
CA VAL A 107 16.50 -15.85 -17.12
C VAL A 107 17.73 -16.74 -16.95
N MET A 108 17.84 -17.78 -17.79
CA MET A 108 19.06 -18.59 -17.87
C MET A 108 20.28 -17.76 -18.26
N ARG A 109 20.16 -16.85 -19.25
CA ARG A 109 21.26 -15.96 -19.67
C ARG A 109 21.65 -14.96 -18.58
N GLU A 110 20.69 -14.42 -17.86
CA GLU A 110 20.93 -13.50 -16.75
C GLU A 110 21.64 -14.20 -15.58
N ALA A 111 21.16 -15.39 -15.19
CA ALA A 111 21.80 -16.23 -14.19
C ALA A 111 23.22 -16.64 -14.59
N ALA A 112 23.44 -17.02 -15.85
CA ALA A 112 24.78 -17.30 -16.39
C ALA A 112 25.70 -16.07 -16.32
N SER A 113 25.18 -14.88 -16.66
CA SER A 113 25.91 -13.63 -16.50
C SER A 113 26.32 -13.38 -15.04
N ASP A 114 25.42 -13.60 -14.09
CA ASP A 114 25.69 -13.35 -12.66
C ASP A 114 26.69 -14.35 -12.07
N VAL A 115 26.59 -15.64 -12.43
CA VAL A 115 27.61 -16.63 -12.08
C VAL A 115 28.95 -16.30 -12.73
N HIS A 116 28.94 -15.83 -13.97
CA HIS A 116 30.18 -15.42 -14.64
C HIS A 116 30.82 -14.20 -13.96
N LYS A 117 30.04 -13.20 -13.52
CA LYS A 117 30.57 -12.03 -12.79
C LYS A 117 31.28 -12.45 -11.50
N GLU A 118 30.69 -13.38 -10.74
CA GLU A 118 31.21 -13.81 -9.44
C GLU A 118 32.32 -14.87 -9.54
N PHE A 119 32.18 -15.83 -10.44
CA PHE A 119 33.04 -17.02 -10.52
C PHE A 119 33.80 -17.18 -11.84
N GLY A 120 33.66 -16.24 -12.76
CA GLY A 120 34.17 -16.32 -14.13
C GLY A 120 35.65 -16.66 -14.28
N SER A 121 36.49 -15.98 -13.50
CA SER A 121 37.94 -16.19 -13.49
C SER A 121 38.40 -17.16 -12.39
N SER A 122 37.47 -17.65 -11.56
CA SER A 122 37.81 -18.51 -10.43
C SER A 122 38.08 -19.94 -10.89
N ARG A 123 39.31 -20.41 -10.64
CA ARG A 123 39.70 -21.84 -10.74
C ARG A 123 39.20 -22.69 -9.56
N ARG A 124 38.68 -22.06 -8.50
CA ARG A 124 38.28 -22.77 -7.27
C ARG A 124 36.94 -23.49 -7.39
N VAL A 125 36.10 -23.09 -8.35
CA VAL A 125 34.78 -23.67 -8.60
C VAL A 125 34.83 -24.35 -9.96
N SER A 126 34.47 -25.63 -10.02
CA SER A 126 34.50 -26.37 -11.29
C SER A 126 33.43 -25.84 -12.25
N GLU A 127 33.64 -25.97 -13.56
CA GLU A 127 32.62 -25.58 -14.55
C GLU A 127 31.29 -26.35 -14.37
N ARG A 128 31.36 -27.57 -13.84
CA ARG A 128 30.17 -28.35 -13.49
C ARG A 128 29.40 -27.69 -12.34
N ASP A 129 30.11 -27.21 -11.32
CA ASP A 129 29.49 -26.52 -10.19
C ASP A 129 28.95 -25.15 -10.61
N LYS A 130 29.66 -24.42 -11.49
CA LYS A 130 29.16 -23.17 -12.07
C LYS A 130 27.83 -23.39 -12.79
N LYS A 131 27.74 -24.37 -13.69
CA LYS A 131 26.46 -24.73 -14.35
C LYS A 131 25.37 -25.13 -13.35
N GLY A 132 25.73 -25.81 -12.26
CA GLY A 132 24.80 -26.14 -11.18
C GLY A 132 24.27 -24.89 -10.47
N ILE A 133 25.15 -23.93 -10.17
CA ILE A 133 24.80 -22.65 -9.55
C ILE A 133 23.94 -21.81 -10.51
N GLU A 134 24.27 -21.77 -11.80
CA GLU A 134 23.49 -21.08 -12.85
C GLU A 134 22.05 -21.58 -12.88
N ALA A 135 21.87 -22.90 -12.94
CA ALA A 135 20.53 -23.51 -12.94
C ALA A 135 19.74 -23.16 -11.67
N ILE A 136 20.39 -23.18 -10.49
CA ILE A 136 19.73 -22.82 -9.22
C ILE A 136 19.33 -21.34 -9.18
N ILE A 137 20.20 -20.44 -9.65
CA ILE A 137 19.91 -19.00 -9.71
C ILE A 137 18.76 -18.74 -10.70
N ALA A 138 18.81 -19.37 -11.87
CA ALA A 138 17.76 -19.21 -12.88
C ALA A 138 16.41 -19.73 -12.40
N GLU A 139 16.38 -20.90 -11.77
CA GLU A 139 15.18 -21.48 -11.13
C GLU A 139 14.59 -20.52 -10.09
N ARG A 140 15.47 -19.90 -9.28
CA ARG A 140 15.06 -18.92 -8.26
C ARG A 140 14.53 -17.63 -8.86
N HIS A 141 15.19 -17.09 -9.89
CA HIS A 141 14.73 -15.89 -10.59
C HIS A 141 13.38 -16.12 -11.25
N GLN A 142 13.18 -17.26 -11.92
CA GLN A 142 11.89 -17.62 -12.53
C GLN A 142 10.80 -17.77 -11.46
N SER A 143 11.08 -18.50 -10.37
CA SER A 143 10.13 -18.66 -9.26
C SER A 143 9.71 -17.31 -8.66
N THR A 144 10.67 -16.40 -8.49
CA THR A 144 10.40 -15.05 -7.95
C THR A 144 9.58 -14.21 -8.93
N LYS A 145 9.90 -14.28 -10.22
CA LYS A 145 9.17 -13.59 -11.29
C LYS A 145 7.70 -14.03 -11.32
N GLU A 146 7.44 -15.33 -11.22
CA GLU A 146 6.09 -15.86 -11.23
C GLU A 146 5.30 -15.48 -9.99
N ALA A 147 5.91 -15.55 -8.81
CA ALA A 147 5.30 -15.06 -7.57
C ALA A 147 4.91 -13.58 -7.69
N TRP A 148 5.80 -12.74 -8.24
CA TRP A 148 5.52 -11.32 -8.48
C TRP A 148 4.39 -11.12 -9.51
N SER A 149 4.36 -11.93 -10.57
CA SER A 149 3.30 -11.89 -11.58
C SER A 149 1.93 -12.20 -10.99
N ILE A 150 1.84 -13.20 -10.11
CA ILE A 150 0.63 -13.56 -9.37
C ILE A 150 0.18 -12.39 -8.47
N SER A 151 1.10 -11.84 -7.68
CA SER A 151 0.82 -10.71 -6.78
C SER A 151 0.35 -9.46 -7.53
N ILE A 152 0.99 -9.13 -8.65
CA ILE A 152 0.58 -8.00 -9.51
C ILE A 152 -0.82 -8.24 -10.08
N ARG A 153 -1.13 -9.47 -10.52
CA ARG A 153 -2.46 -9.81 -11.03
C ARG A 153 -3.53 -9.64 -9.95
N SER A 154 -3.26 -10.12 -8.74
CA SER A 154 -4.17 -9.94 -7.59
C SER A 154 -4.40 -8.46 -7.28
N LEU A 155 -3.34 -7.65 -7.25
CA LEU A 155 -3.46 -6.21 -7.00
C LEU A 155 -4.26 -5.48 -8.09
N ARG A 156 -4.08 -5.86 -9.36
CA ARG A 156 -4.88 -5.32 -10.46
C ARG A 156 -6.36 -5.64 -10.30
N GLN A 157 -6.68 -6.88 -9.93
CA GLN A 157 -8.06 -7.29 -9.68
C GLN A 157 -8.71 -6.46 -8.57
N GLN A 158 -8.02 -6.32 -7.43
CA GLN A 158 -8.52 -5.49 -6.32
C GLN A 158 -8.77 -4.03 -6.73
N LEU A 159 -7.91 -3.49 -7.59
CA LEU A 159 -8.03 -2.10 -8.08
C LEU A 159 -9.24 -1.94 -9.01
N ASP A 160 -9.50 -2.93 -9.86
CA ASP A 160 -10.66 -2.95 -10.75
C ASP A 160 -11.97 -3.12 -9.96
N ASP A 161 -11.99 -3.96 -8.92
CA ASP A 161 -13.14 -4.12 -8.04
C ASP A 161 -13.49 -2.79 -7.33
N LEU A 162 -12.49 -2.08 -6.79
CA LEU A 162 -12.67 -0.76 -6.17
C LEU A 162 -13.16 0.30 -7.18
N ARG A 163 -12.70 0.24 -8.43
CA ARG A 163 -13.20 1.14 -9.49
C ARG A 163 -14.66 0.88 -9.80
N ASN A 164 -15.06 -0.39 -9.87
CA ASN A 164 -16.44 -0.79 -10.13
C ASN A 164 -17.36 -0.34 -8.99
N GLU A 165 -16.94 -0.48 -7.73
CA GLU A 165 -17.69 0.05 -6.58
C GLU A 165 -17.86 1.57 -6.67
N ARG A 166 -16.78 2.30 -6.93
CA ARG A 166 -16.83 3.76 -7.09
C ARG A 166 -17.74 4.20 -8.24
N TRP A 167 -17.76 3.44 -9.33
CA TRP A 167 -18.66 3.71 -10.46
C TRP A 167 -20.13 3.50 -10.07
N LYS A 168 -20.45 2.42 -9.34
CA LYS A 168 -21.80 2.18 -8.80
C LYS A 168 -22.26 3.31 -7.87
N ASP A 169 -21.37 3.80 -7.01
CA ASP A 169 -21.69 4.92 -6.13
C ASP A 169 -21.92 6.21 -6.92
N SER A 170 -21.12 6.47 -7.95
CA SER A 170 -21.33 7.61 -8.83
C SER A 170 -22.68 7.53 -9.56
N THR A 171 -23.11 6.35 -10.00
CA THR A 171 -24.42 6.18 -10.64
C THR A 171 -25.57 6.46 -9.66
N LYS A 172 -25.47 5.96 -8.42
CA LYS A 172 -26.47 6.24 -7.37
C LYS A 172 -26.57 7.72 -7.02
N ILE A 173 -25.42 8.41 -6.95
CA ILE A 173 -25.39 9.86 -6.71
C ILE A 173 -26.13 10.60 -7.83
N ASN A 174 -25.85 10.26 -9.09
CA ASN A 174 -26.52 10.89 -10.23
C ASN A 174 -28.04 10.64 -10.23
N GLU A 175 -28.47 9.40 -9.92
CA GLU A 175 -29.90 9.08 -9.78
C GLU A 175 -30.59 9.89 -8.66
N LEU A 176 -29.90 10.09 -7.53
CA LEU A 176 -30.42 10.91 -6.43
C LEU A 176 -30.51 12.38 -6.83
N THR A 177 -29.50 12.92 -7.51
CA THR A 177 -29.53 14.29 -8.04
C THR A 177 -30.72 14.48 -8.98
N GLU A 178 -30.96 13.53 -9.88
CA GLU A 178 -32.09 13.59 -10.81
C GLU A 178 -33.45 13.54 -10.09
N LYS A 179 -33.60 12.69 -9.07
CA LYS A 179 -34.81 12.63 -8.23
C LYS A 179 -35.06 13.94 -7.50
N ILE A 180 -34.02 14.58 -6.97
CA ILE A 180 -34.13 15.87 -6.30
C ILE A 180 -34.53 16.96 -7.31
N ASP A 181 -33.93 16.99 -8.50
CA ASP A 181 -34.27 17.95 -9.56
C ASP A 181 -35.72 17.80 -10.04
N ILE A 182 -36.22 16.55 -10.16
CA ILE A 182 -37.62 16.27 -10.48
C ILE A 182 -38.53 16.80 -9.37
N TYR A 183 -38.21 16.50 -8.12
CA TYR A 183 -38.99 16.97 -6.97
C TYR A 183 -39.06 18.51 -6.92
N LEU A 184 -37.92 19.19 -7.09
CA LEU A 184 -37.85 20.65 -7.13
C LEU A 184 -38.65 21.23 -8.31
N ARG A 185 -38.62 20.60 -9.48
CA ARG A 185 -39.48 21.00 -10.62
C ARG A 185 -40.97 20.85 -10.29
N ILE A 186 -41.38 19.74 -9.68
CA ILE A 186 -42.77 19.52 -9.28
C ILE A 186 -43.23 20.57 -8.26
N GLN A 187 -42.40 20.87 -7.27
CA GLN A 187 -42.73 21.89 -6.26
C GLN A 187 -42.74 23.30 -6.87
N LYS A 188 -41.79 23.64 -7.74
CA LYS A 188 -41.79 24.92 -8.46
C LYS A 188 -43.04 25.08 -9.34
N ASN A 189 -43.50 24.01 -9.98
CA ASN A 189 -44.74 24.03 -10.77
C ASN A 189 -46.00 24.15 -9.88
N ARG A 190 -46.00 23.57 -8.68
CA ARG A 190 -47.08 23.76 -7.70
C ARG A 190 -47.13 25.20 -7.18
N ILE A 191 -45.97 25.79 -6.86
CA ILE A 191 -45.84 27.17 -6.40
C ILE A 191 -46.18 28.18 -7.51
N ASN A 192 -45.75 27.93 -8.75
CA ASN A 192 -46.06 28.81 -9.89
C ASN A 192 -47.53 28.74 -10.33
N ASN A 193 -48.25 27.65 -10.04
CA ASN A 193 -49.69 27.59 -10.29
C ASN A 193 -50.52 28.39 -9.26
N GLU A 194 -49.91 28.84 -8.16
CA GLU A 194 -50.53 29.71 -7.15
C GLU A 194 -49.97 31.16 -7.17
N ALA A 195 -48.94 31.44 -7.98
CA ALA A 195 -48.28 32.73 -8.03
C ALA A 195 -48.18 33.28 -9.47
N HIS A 196 -49.29 33.80 -9.99
CA HIS A 196 -49.22 34.94 -10.92
C HIS A 196 -48.83 36.17 -10.10
N ASP A 197 -47.53 36.34 -9.86
CA ASP A 197 -46.83 37.63 -9.72
C ASP A 197 -45.48 37.41 -9.04
N THR A 198 -44.44 37.20 -9.86
CA THR A 198 -43.13 37.86 -9.78
C THR A 198 -42.15 37.07 -10.65
N GLN A 199 -42.01 37.52 -11.89
CA GLN A 199 -40.91 37.11 -12.75
C GLN A 199 -39.59 37.64 -12.15
N ARG A 200 -38.64 36.73 -11.90
CA ARG A 200 -37.21 37.02 -12.06
C ARG A 200 -36.60 35.94 -12.93
N PRO A 201 -35.88 36.29 -14.02
CA PRO A 201 -35.26 35.31 -14.88
C PRO A 201 -34.02 34.76 -14.18
N LEU A 202 -34.00 33.45 -13.95
CA LEU A 202 -32.77 32.72 -13.62
C LEU A 202 -32.06 32.46 -14.95
N ASN A 203 -31.03 33.26 -15.23
CA ASN A 203 -30.11 33.01 -16.34
C ASN A 203 -29.49 31.61 -16.21
N PRO A 204 -29.55 30.77 -17.25
CA PRO A 204 -28.93 29.46 -17.27
C PRO A 204 -27.59 29.52 -17.99
N ASP A 205 -26.64 30.34 -17.51
CA ASP A 205 -25.30 30.38 -18.09
C ASP A 205 -24.24 30.45 -16.99
N SER A 206 -23.81 29.28 -16.52
CA SER A 206 -22.40 29.08 -16.23
C SER A 206 -22.03 27.61 -16.43
N SER A 207 -21.21 27.44 -17.45
CA SER A 207 -20.57 26.21 -17.86
C SER A 207 -19.55 25.72 -16.83
N THR A 208 -19.18 24.46 -17.01
CA THR A 208 -17.89 23.83 -16.67
C THR A 208 -17.59 23.53 -15.20
N THR A 209 -17.79 22.25 -14.86
CA THR A 209 -16.92 21.44 -13.97
C THR A 209 -16.56 22.02 -12.61
N ASP A 210 -17.52 22.15 -11.70
CA ASP A 210 -17.24 22.15 -10.26
C ASP A 210 -18.35 21.46 -9.46
N ASN A 211 -17.89 20.57 -8.56
CA ASN A 211 -18.56 19.72 -7.58
C ASN A 211 -20.10 19.59 -7.65
N ASN A 212 -20.56 18.40 -8.05
CA ASN A 212 -21.95 17.97 -7.81
C ASN A 212 -22.34 18.02 -6.31
N LEU A 213 -21.36 17.93 -5.41
CA LEU A 213 -21.54 18.12 -3.96
C LEU A 213 -21.96 19.54 -3.60
N ASP A 214 -21.32 20.55 -4.18
CA ASP A 214 -21.61 21.97 -3.91
C ASP A 214 -22.98 22.34 -4.50
N LYS A 215 -23.36 21.73 -5.63
CA LYS A 215 -24.72 21.84 -6.18
C LYS A 215 -25.76 21.23 -5.24
N LEU A 216 -25.47 20.06 -4.68
CA LEU A 216 -26.34 19.38 -3.72
C LEU A 216 -26.48 20.21 -2.44
N GLU A 217 -25.37 20.75 -1.92
CA GLU A 217 -25.34 21.61 -0.74
C GLU A 217 -26.19 22.88 -0.94
N CYS A 218 -26.03 23.54 -2.10
CA CYS A 218 -26.83 24.72 -2.44
C CYS A 218 -28.33 24.39 -2.54
N GLN A 219 -28.70 23.22 -3.08
CA GLN A 219 -30.10 22.80 -3.14
C GLN A 219 -30.67 22.40 -1.78
N VAL A 220 -29.88 21.78 -0.90
CA VAL A 220 -30.27 21.48 0.48
C VAL A 220 -30.56 22.76 1.25
N ASP A 221 -29.76 23.80 1.05
CA ASP A 221 -29.95 25.11 1.67
C ASP A 221 -31.27 25.80 1.23
N ILE A 222 -31.62 25.66 -0.05
CA ILE A 222 -32.90 26.15 -0.58
C ILE A 222 -34.07 25.38 0.06
N LEU A 223 -33.95 24.06 0.18
CA LEU A 223 -34.95 23.21 0.83
C LEU A 223 -35.15 23.60 2.30
N LEU A 224 -34.08 23.81 3.06
CA LEU A 224 -34.15 24.25 4.45
C LEU A 224 -34.91 25.58 4.59
N LYS A 225 -34.62 26.56 3.72
CA LYS A 225 -35.35 27.83 3.70
C LYS A 225 -36.83 27.66 3.38
N SER A 226 -37.17 26.76 2.45
CA SER A 226 -38.56 26.48 2.11
C SER A 226 -39.34 25.79 3.24
N ILE A 227 -38.69 24.85 3.95
CA ILE A 227 -39.29 24.15 5.10
C ILE A 227 -39.53 25.13 6.25
N SER A 228 -38.56 25.99 6.57
CA SER A 228 -38.73 27.02 7.59
C SER A 228 -39.91 27.95 7.29
N ARG A 229 -40.13 28.29 6.02
CA ARG A 229 -41.28 29.10 5.59
C ARG A 229 -42.60 28.36 5.78
N ILE A 230 -42.66 27.09 5.40
CA ILE A 230 -43.87 26.25 5.59
C ILE A 230 -44.19 26.08 7.07
N LEU A 231 -43.18 25.89 7.93
CA LEU A 231 -43.37 25.78 9.37
C LEU A 231 -43.95 27.09 9.95
N PHE A 232 -43.43 28.23 9.53
CA PHE A 232 -43.93 29.55 9.92
C PHE A 232 -45.39 29.78 9.47
N ASP A 233 -45.72 29.44 8.23
CA ASP A 233 -47.09 29.55 7.73
C ASP A 233 -48.05 28.65 8.53
N ASN A 234 -47.61 27.45 8.92
CA ASN A 234 -48.41 26.53 9.73
C ASN A 234 -48.68 27.07 11.14
N GLU A 235 -47.71 27.75 11.77
CA GLU A 235 -47.93 28.45 13.04
C GLU A 235 -48.99 29.55 12.89
N ASN A 236 -48.93 30.34 11.82
CA ASN A 236 -49.94 31.37 11.53
C ASN A 236 -51.35 30.77 11.33
N TYR A 237 -51.46 29.63 10.64
CA TYR A 237 -52.74 28.93 10.49
C TYR A 237 -53.28 28.42 11.83
N LEU A 238 -52.42 27.95 12.73
CA LEU A 238 -52.81 27.49 14.05
C LEU A 238 -53.32 28.64 14.93
N ASP A 239 -52.70 29.82 14.84
CA ASP A 239 -53.14 31.00 15.58
C ASP A 239 -54.44 31.60 15.02
N GLU A 240 -54.60 31.64 13.70
CA GLU A 240 -55.86 32.06 13.08
C GLU A 240 -57.00 31.09 13.42
N ARG A 241 -56.73 29.78 13.49
CA ARG A 241 -57.68 28.77 13.96
C ARG A 241 -58.15 29.06 15.39
N LYS A 242 -57.25 29.39 16.31
CA LYS A 242 -57.62 29.76 17.70
C LYS A 242 -58.54 30.99 17.71
N ARG A 243 -58.20 32.00 16.91
CA ARG A 243 -58.97 33.25 16.79
C ARG A 243 -60.39 33.02 16.26
N ILE A 244 -60.55 32.15 15.26
CA ILE A 244 -61.86 31.78 14.72
C ILE A 244 -62.70 31.03 15.77
N ILE A 245 -62.09 30.13 16.54
CA ILE A 245 -62.78 29.41 17.62
C ILE A 245 -63.29 30.38 18.69
N GLU A 246 -62.49 31.37 19.09
CA GLU A 246 -62.89 32.42 20.04
C GLU A 246 -64.06 33.27 19.51
N LEU A 247 -64.08 33.60 18.22
CA LEU A 247 -65.18 34.34 17.58
C LEU A 247 -66.47 33.52 17.49
N LEU A 248 -66.36 32.20 17.30
CA LEU A 248 -67.50 31.29 17.24
C LEU A 248 -68.14 31.07 18.62
N ASP A 249 -67.36 31.10 19.70
CA ASP A 249 -67.88 30.96 21.07
C ASP A 249 -68.68 32.20 21.54
N LEU A 250 -68.50 33.36 20.91
CA LEU A 250 -69.22 34.61 21.24
C LEU A 250 -70.66 34.69 20.67
N ASN A 251 -71.06 33.78 19.77
CA ASN A 251 -72.29 33.91 18.99
C ASN A 251 -73.37 32.84 19.31
N LYS A 252 -73.51 32.47 20.59
CA LYS A 252 -74.55 31.53 21.04
C LYS A 252 -75.87 32.24 21.33
N GLY A 253 -76.73 32.29 20.31
CA GLY A 253 -78.17 32.45 20.52
C GLY A 253 -78.97 32.77 19.26
N VAL A 254 -79.38 31.74 18.48
CA VAL A 254 -80.68 31.66 17.75
C VAL A 254 -80.94 30.19 17.36
N THR A 255 -82.07 29.65 17.79
CA THR A 255 -82.41 28.21 17.93
C THR A 255 -82.74 27.40 16.66
N LYS A 256 -82.61 27.96 15.46
CA LYS A 256 -82.54 27.17 14.20
C LYS A 256 -81.12 27.08 13.64
N LEU A 257 -80.24 27.98 14.09
CA LEU A 257 -78.82 27.94 13.82
C LEU A 257 -78.16 26.82 14.62
N ASP A 258 -78.63 26.53 15.83
CA ASP A 258 -78.04 25.53 16.73
C ASP A 258 -77.98 24.11 16.15
N MET A 259 -78.93 23.69 15.31
CA MET A 259 -78.88 22.38 14.65
C MET A 259 -77.86 22.35 13.50
N TYR A 260 -77.85 23.36 12.64
CA TYR A 260 -76.86 23.49 11.56
C TYR A 260 -75.45 23.78 12.09
N VAL A 261 -75.36 24.48 13.23
CA VAL A 261 -74.12 24.75 13.96
C VAL A 261 -73.67 23.51 14.70
N ALA A 262 -74.55 22.69 15.29
CA ALA A 262 -74.17 21.40 15.85
C ALA A 262 -73.64 20.45 14.77
N GLU A 263 -74.29 20.38 13.61
CA GLU A 263 -73.82 19.56 12.49
C GLU A 263 -72.51 20.12 11.89
N ALA A 264 -72.39 21.45 11.75
CA ALA A 264 -71.15 22.10 11.32
C ALA A 264 -70.02 21.95 12.36
N LEU A 265 -70.33 21.97 13.66
CA LEU A 265 -69.40 21.73 14.76
C LEU A 265 -68.95 20.27 14.78
N GLU A 266 -69.83 19.32 14.49
CA GLU A 266 -69.45 17.90 14.40
C GLU A 266 -68.58 17.63 13.17
N ARG A 267 -68.88 18.25 12.03
CA ARG A 267 -68.03 18.23 10.83
C ARG A 267 -66.70 18.96 11.06
N ALA A 268 -66.70 20.08 11.77
CA ALA A 268 -65.49 20.81 12.11
C ALA A 268 -64.64 20.04 13.13
N LYS A 269 -65.26 19.36 14.09
CA LYS A 269 -64.59 18.48 15.05
C LYS A 269 -63.95 17.29 14.37
N THR A 270 -64.67 16.58 13.50
CA THR A 270 -64.11 15.48 12.72
C THR A 270 -63.01 15.93 11.75
N ALA A 271 -63.14 17.12 11.13
CA ALA A 271 -62.09 17.72 10.33
C ALA A 271 -60.87 18.13 11.17
N ALA A 272 -61.09 18.66 12.38
CA ALA A 272 -60.05 18.99 13.35
C ALA A 272 -59.31 17.74 13.83
N ASP A 273 -60.03 16.68 14.20
CA ASP A 273 -59.44 15.40 14.61
C ASP A 273 -58.63 14.77 13.47
N LYS A 274 -59.13 14.86 12.23
CA LYS A 274 -58.40 14.41 11.04
C LYS A 274 -57.14 15.24 10.80
N LYS A 275 -57.20 16.57 10.95
CA LYS A 275 -56.05 17.46 10.84
C LYS A 275 -55.02 17.22 11.96
N ASP A 276 -55.46 16.98 13.19
CA ASP A 276 -54.59 16.66 14.31
C ASP A 276 -53.89 15.31 14.12
N SER A 277 -54.61 14.30 13.58
CA SER A 277 -54.00 13.02 13.22
C SER A 277 -52.94 13.17 12.11
N GLN A 278 -53.20 14.00 11.09
CA GLN A 278 -52.22 14.33 10.06
C GLN A 278 -51.03 15.11 10.61
N ALA A 279 -51.26 16.06 11.53
CA ALA A 279 -50.21 16.83 12.17
C ALA A 279 -49.29 15.91 13.00
N ARG A 280 -49.84 14.94 13.73
CA ARG A 280 -49.05 13.93 14.47
C ARG A 280 -48.17 13.09 13.54
N VAL A 281 -48.75 12.54 12.47
CA VAL A 281 -48.00 11.77 11.47
C VAL A 281 -46.90 12.62 10.81
N SER A 282 -47.20 13.89 10.49
CA SER A 282 -46.22 14.82 9.95
C SER A 282 -45.10 15.13 10.94
N ASN A 283 -45.41 15.24 12.24
CA ASN A 283 -44.43 15.53 13.28
C ASN A 283 -43.53 14.32 13.56
N GLU A 284 -44.09 13.11 13.56
CA GLU A 284 -43.31 11.86 13.63
C GLU A 284 -42.37 11.70 12.43
N ALA A 285 -42.85 12.02 11.21
CA ALA A 285 -42.01 12.05 10.03
C ALA A 285 -40.88 13.09 10.14
N ALA A 286 -41.18 14.29 10.65
CA ALA A 286 -40.18 15.33 10.88
C ALA A 286 -39.10 14.92 11.89
N LEU A 287 -39.49 14.28 13.00
CA LEU A 287 -38.55 13.73 13.99
C LEU A 287 -37.69 12.61 13.41
N SER A 288 -38.29 11.73 12.60
CA SER A 288 -37.56 10.69 11.87
C SER A 288 -36.52 11.29 10.91
N PHE A 289 -36.89 12.31 10.13
CA PHE A 289 -35.96 13.00 9.23
C PHE A 289 -34.85 13.73 10.00
N GLN A 290 -35.17 14.34 11.14
CA GLN A 290 -34.17 14.97 11.99
C GLN A 290 -33.16 13.95 12.52
N SER A 291 -33.61 12.75 12.88
CA SER A 291 -32.73 11.66 13.30
C SER A 291 -31.81 11.21 12.15
N GLN A 292 -32.35 11.02 10.95
CA GLN A 292 -31.58 10.64 9.76
C GLN A 292 -30.55 11.71 9.36
N LEU A 293 -30.90 12.99 9.46
CA LEU A 293 -29.95 14.08 9.19
C LEU A 293 -28.80 14.10 10.20
N LYS A 294 -29.08 13.81 11.48
CA LYS A 294 -28.03 13.68 12.50
C LYS A 294 -27.10 12.51 12.19
N SER A 295 -27.62 11.36 11.77
CA SER A 295 -26.76 10.23 11.39
C SER A 295 -25.92 10.53 10.16
N PHE A 296 -26.49 11.16 9.13
CA PHE A 296 -25.75 11.56 7.94
C PHE A 296 -24.64 12.55 8.24
N LYS A 297 -24.88 13.51 9.15
CA LYS A 297 -23.85 14.44 9.59
C LYS A 297 -22.67 13.73 10.26
N ILE A 298 -22.95 12.77 11.15
CA ILE A 298 -21.91 11.97 11.81
C ILE A 298 -21.09 11.18 10.78
N ASP A 299 -21.74 10.58 9.79
CA ASP A 299 -21.06 9.83 8.73
C ASP A 299 -20.22 10.74 7.83
N ALA A 300 -20.71 11.94 7.50
CA ALA A 300 -19.96 12.93 6.73
C ALA A 300 -18.71 13.43 7.47
N ASP A 301 -18.85 13.74 8.77
CA ASP A 301 -17.72 14.15 9.62
C ASP A 301 -16.67 13.03 9.72
N ARG A 302 -17.11 11.78 9.85
CA ARG A 302 -16.22 10.61 9.86
C ARG A 302 -15.46 10.44 8.53
N GLN A 303 -16.13 10.58 7.40
CA GLN A 303 -15.48 10.52 6.08
C GLN A 303 -14.47 11.64 5.88
N LEU A 304 -14.78 12.84 6.38
CA LEU A 304 -13.86 13.99 6.33
C LEU A 304 -12.59 13.72 7.16
N GLU A 305 -12.74 13.21 8.38
CA GLU A 305 -11.60 12.81 9.22
C GLU A 305 -10.73 11.75 8.54
N GLU A 306 -11.35 10.74 7.92
CA GLU A 306 -10.63 9.68 7.22
C GLU A 306 -9.85 10.22 6.01
N LYS A 307 -10.44 11.14 5.23
CA LYS A 307 -9.74 11.85 4.15
C LYS A 307 -8.54 12.64 4.68
N LEU A 308 -8.70 13.40 5.77
CA LEU A 308 -7.61 14.17 6.37
C LEU A 308 -6.47 13.26 6.89
N ARG A 309 -6.81 12.09 7.46
CA ARG A 309 -5.81 11.09 7.87
C ARG A 309 -5.06 10.52 6.66
N ASN A 310 -5.79 10.17 5.60
CA ASN A 310 -5.20 9.65 4.36
C ASN A 310 -4.30 10.69 3.67
N GLU A 311 -4.70 11.96 3.66
CA GLU A 311 -3.87 13.04 3.10
C GLU A 311 -2.57 13.22 3.90
N LYS A 312 -2.64 13.19 5.25
CA LYS A 312 -1.45 13.24 6.11
C LYS A 312 -0.52 12.04 5.88
N TYR A 313 -1.07 10.85 5.73
CA TYR A 313 -0.32 9.64 5.41
C TYR A 313 0.39 9.74 4.05
N LEU A 314 -0.31 10.22 3.02
CA LEU A 314 0.26 10.40 1.69
C LEU A 314 1.36 11.47 1.67
N LYS A 315 1.20 12.56 2.42
CA LYS A 315 2.24 13.59 2.58
C LYS A 315 3.51 13.02 3.21
N THR A 316 3.38 12.26 4.30
CA THR A 316 4.52 11.62 4.97
C THR A 316 5.20 10.58 4.08
N LEU A 317 4.44 9.78 3.35
CA LEU A 317 4.98 8.79 2.39
C LEU A 317 5.75 9.47 1.25
N ASN A 318 5.21 10.56 0.69
CA ASN A 318 5.87 11.32 -0.37
C ASN A 318 7.17 11.96 0.12
N GLU A 319 7.18 12.46 1.35
CA GLU A 319 8.38 13.06 1.93
C GLU A 319 9.47 12.02 2.20
N GLN A 320 9.09 10.82 2.64
CA GLN A 320 10.00 9.68 2.76
C GLN A 320 10.56 9.26 1.40
N ARG A 321 9.72 9.19 0.37
CA ARG A 321 10.16 8.90 -1.01
C ARG A 321 11.14 9.97 -1.52
N ARG A 322 10.89 11.25 -1.23
CA ARG A 322 11.77 12.35 -1.61
C ARG A 322 13.14 12.22 -0.95
N ARG A 323 13.19 11.95 0.37
CA ARG A 323 14.45 11.71 1.09
C ARG A 323 15.22 10.50 0.53
N ASN A 324 14.51 9.42 0.19
CA ASN A 324 15.12 8.25 -0.42
C ASN A 324 15.71 8.56 -1.81
N ALA A 325 14.99 9.34 -2.63
CA ALA A 325 15.48 9.76 -3.94
C ALA A 325 16.73 10.65 -3.83
N GLU A 326 16.72 11.61 -2.90
CA GLU A 326 17.89 12.45 -2.59
C GLU A 326 19.09 11.60 -2.12
N GLY A 327 18.85 10.57 -1.30
CA GLY A 327 19.86 9.61 -0.85
C GLY A 327 20.46 8.78 -1.99
N LEU A 328 19.61 8.23 -2.87
CA LEU A 328 20.05 7.49 -4.06
C LEU A 328 20.84 8.37 -5.03
N GLN A 329 20.44 9.64 -5.20
CA GLN A 329 21.15 10.58 -6.06
C GLN A 329 22.55 10.88 -5.53
N LYS A 330 22.71 11.06 -4.21
CA LYS A 330 24.03 11.23 -3.59
C LYS A 330 24.92 9.99 -3.80
N LEU A 331 24.35 8.80 -3.66
CA LEU A 331 25.07 7.54 -3.83
C LEU A 331 25.51 7.33 -5.29
N LEU A 332 24.65 7.67 -6.26
CA LEU A 332 24.99 7.67 -7.68
C LEU A 332 26.13 8.65 -8.01
N LEU A 333 26.12 9.84 -7.40
CA LEU A 333 27.20 10.81 -7.58
C LEU A 333 28.52 10.31 -6.98
N SER A 334 28.49 9.71 -5.78
CA SER A 334 29.69 9.14 -5.18
C SER A 334 30.26 7.97 -5.99
N GLU A 335 29.41 7.08 -6.52
CA GLU A 335 29.87 5.98 -7.37
C GLU A 335 30.41 6.48 -8.71
N ARG A 336 29.82 7.52 -9.31
CA ARG A 336 30.39 8.16 -10.50
C ARG A 336 31.77 8.76 -10.24
N HIS A 337 31.98 9.37 -9.08
CA HIS A 337 33.31 9.87 -8.69
C HIS A 337 34.30 8.71 -8.52
N ARG A 338 33.89 7.64 -7.83
CA ARG A 338 34.71 6.44 -7.65
C ARG A 338 35.10 5.77 -8.98
N ILE A 339 34.17 5.68 -9.93
CA ILE A 339 34.44 5.15 -11.27
C ILE A 339 35.50 6.00 -11.97
N LYS A 340 35.40 7.34 -11.92
CA LYS A 340 36.41 8.23 -12.50
C LYS A 340 37.79 8.03 -11.88
N GLU A 341 37.89 7.90 -10.56
CA GLU A 341 39.16 7.62 -9.87
C GLU A 341 39.76 6.29 -10.31
N LEU A 342 38.93 5.24 -10.43
CA LEU A 342 39.37 3.93 -10.92
C LEU A 342 39.82 3.99 -12.38
N GLU A 343 39.13 4.75 -13.23
CA GLU A 343 39.53 4.96 -14.63
C GLU A 343 40.89 5.66 -14.73
N GLU A 344 41.12 6.68 -13.90
CA GLU A 344 42.41 7.37 -13.81
C GLU A 344 43.54 6.40 -13.38
N ASP A 345 43.28 5.55 -12.40
CA ASP A 345 44.26 4.56 -11.93
C ASP A 345 44.53 3.46 -12.96
N VAL A 346 43.49 2.97 -13.64
CA VAL A 346 43.65 2.03 -14.76
C VAL A 346 44.49 2.65 -15.88
N ASN A 347 44.27 3.93 -16.19
CA ASN A 347 45.06 4.63 -17.20
C ASN A 347 46.53 4.79 -16.77
N LYS A 348 46.80 5.11 -15.50
CA LYS A 348 48.17 5.12 -14.95
C LYS A 348 48.84 3.75 -15.06
N TRP A 349 48.10 2.68 -14.73
CA TRP A 349 48.60 1.31 -14.85
C TRP A 349 48.88 0.92 -16.30
N LYS A 350 47.99 1.24 -17.24
CA LYS A 350 48.21 1.01 -18.66
C LYS A 350 49.46 1.72 -19.16
N ALA A 351 49.64 3.01 -18.82
CA ALA A 351 50.83 3.77 -19.19
C ALA A 351 52.12 3.14 -18.60
N LYS A 352 52.07 2.69 -17.34
CA LYS A 352 53.20 2.00 -16.69
C LYS A 352 53.52 0.66 -17.36
N CYS A 353 52.51 -0.14 -17.68
CA CYS A 353 52.68 -1.40 -18.41
C CYS A 353 53.26 -1.16 -19.80
N GLU A 354 52.78 -0.16 -20.54
CA GLU A 354 53.32 0.21 -21.85
C GLU A 354 54.78 0.68 -21.75
N GLN A 355 55.12 1.46 -20.71
CA GLN A 355 56.50 1.87 -20.44
C GLN A 355 57.41 0.67 -20.14
N LEU A 356 56.94 -0.26 -19.32
CA LEU A 356 57.67 -1.51 -19.01
C LEU A 356 57.81 -2.42 -20.24
N GLU A 357 56.82 -2.44 -21.11
CA GLU A 357 56.89 -3.22 -22.35
C GLU A 357 57.83 -2.58 -23.37
N LYS A 358 57.87 -1.24 -23.47
CA LYS A 358 58.87 -0.50 -24.24
C LYS A 358 60.29 -0.78 -23.74
N THR A 359 60.52 -0.76 -22.41
CA THR A 359 61.84 -1.10 -21.85
C THR A 359 62.20 -2.58 -22.01
N ARG A 360 61.22 -3.49 -21.98
CA ARG A 360 61.44 -4.91 -22.31
C ARG A 360 61.84 -5.11 -23.77
N ARG A 361 61.12 -4.48 -24.70
CA ARG A 361 61.34 -4.63 -26.16
C ARG A 361 62.64 -3.98 -26.64
N LEU A 362 63.03 -2.85 -26.05
CA LEU A 362 64.27 -2.15 -26.38
C LEU A 362 65.50 -2.73 -25.66
N GLY A 363 65.30 -3.75 -24.80
CA GLY A 363 66.30 -4.20 -23.84
C GLY A 363 66.59 -3.10 -22.82
N TYR A 364 67.18 -3.46 -21.67
CA TYR A 364 67.72 -2.48 -20.74
C TYR A 364 68.89 -1.74 -21.41
N HIS A 365 68.60 -0.73 -22.22
CA HIS A 365 69.61 0.27 -22.56
C HIS A 365 69.73 1.20 -21.36
N TYR A 366 70.56 0.80 -20.38
CA TYR A 366 71.05 1.68 -19.34
C TYR A 366 72.08 2.64 -19.97
N PRO A 367 71.78 3.94 -20.18
CA PRO A 367 72.70 4.85 -20.86
C PRO A 367 73.85 5.34 -19.95
N GLY A 368 74.13 4.66 -18.83
CA GLY A 368 74.93 5.25 -17.76
C GLY A 368 75.94 4.36 -17.05
N TRP A 369 75.98 3.04 -17.27
CA TRP A 369 76.87 2.16 -16.47
C TRP A 369 78.08 1.61 -17.24
N TYR A 370 78.11 1.71 -18.57
CA TYR A 370 79.28 1.31 -19.36
C TYR A 370 80.40 2.37 -19.39
N ASN A 371 80.14 3.61 -18.95
CA ASN A 371 81.13 4.70 -18.96
C ASN A 371 81.78 4.97 -17.59
N VAL A 372 81.40 4.29 -16.51
CA VAL A 372 81.98 4.54 -15.18
C VAL A 372 83.02 3.48 -14.79
N VAL A 373 82.86 2.22 -15.21
CA VAL A 373 83.77 1.13 -14.79
C VAL A 373 85.05 1.05 -15.63
N TYR A 374 85.04 1.52 -16.89
CA TYR A 374 86.22 1.50 -17.77
C TYR A 374 86.87 2.86 -18.03
N LYS A 375 86.40 3.93 -17.38
CA LYS A 375 86.98 5.28 -17.47
C LYS A 375 87.50 5.85 -16.15
N SER A 376 87.53 5.03 -15.09
CA SER A 376 88.06 5.41 -13.77
C SER A 376 89.47 4.88 -13.49
N CYS A 377 90.14 4.28 -14.49
CA CYS A 377 91.58 3.99 -14.42
C CYS A 377 92.47 5.18 -14.80
N GLU A 378 91.92 6.31 -15.25
CA GLU A 378 92.69 7.51 -15.47
C GLU A 378 91.96 8.72 -14.88
N MET A 379 92.70 9.48 -14.08
CA MET A 379 92.38 10.83 -13.58
C MET A 379 91.70 10.93 -12.20
N ASN A 380 92.57 10.91 -11.19
CA ASN A 380 92.72 11.97 -10.18
C ASN A 380 91.52 12.39 -9.29
N LYS A 381 91.69 12.06 -8.00
CA LYS A 381 91.82 13.00 -6.85
C LYS A 381 90.73 14.08 -6.64
N ARG A 382 90.12 13.96 -5.45
CA ARG A 382 89.41 14.97 -4.62
C ARG A 382 87.91 15.14 -4.88
N GLY A 383 87.14 15.01 -3.80
CA GLY A 383 85.95 15.83 -3.57
C GLY A 383 84.64 15.09 -3.31
N SER A 384 84.38 14.84 -2.01
CA SER A 384 83.07 14.93 -1.34
C SER A 384 81.88 14.10 -1.86
N MET A 385 81.42 13.14 -1.04
CA MET A 385 80.10 12.51 -1.15
C MET A 385 78.97 13.47 -0.72
N PRO A 386 77.84 13.56 -1.44
CA PRO A 386 76.61 14.12 -0.89
C PRO A 386 75.83 13.07 -0.10
N SER A 387 75.38 13.48 1.08
CA SER A 387 74.61 12.72 2.05
C SER A 387 73.17 12.41 1.60
N ILE A 388 72.68 11.24 2.01
CA ILE A 388 71.31 10.78 1.82
C ILE A 388 70.41 11.48 2.85
N ASN A 389 69.59 12.44 2.41
CA ASN A 389 68.51 12.99 3.22
C ASN A 389 67.26 12.09 3.12
N ARG A 390 66.98 11.35 4.20
CA ARG A 390 65.71 10.65 4.43
C ARG A 390 64.64 11.67 4.84
N SER A 391 63.71 12.00 3.96
CA SER A 391 62.46 12.67 4.32
C SER A 391 61.47 11.64 4.91
N LYS A 392 61.04 11.91 6.14
CA LYS A 392 60.09 11.13 6.94
C LYS A 392 58.70 11.17 6.30
N SER A 393 58.06 10.01 6.10
CA SER A 393 56.63 9.93 5.79
C SER A 393 55.81 10.04 7.08
N ASN A 394 54.98 11.07 7.20
CA ASN A 394 53.96 11.14 8.23
C ASN A 394 52.72 10.37 7.75
N TYR A 395 52.48 9.20 8.34
CA TYR A 395 51.23 8.46 8.23
C TYR A 395 50.28 8.95 9.33
N THR A 396 49.23 9.67 8.97
CA THR A 396 48.06 9.90 9.81
C THR A 396 47.03 8.80 9.56
N LYS A 397 46.63 8.10 10.62
CA LYS A 397 45.55 7.09 10.61
C LYS A 397 44.18 7.79 10.57
N PRO A 398 43.17 7.27 9.84
CA PRO A 398 41.82 7.76 9.95
C PRO A 398 41.10 7.16 11.17
N THR A 399 40.52 8.05 11.96
CA THR A 399 39.61 7.77 13.06
C THR A 399 38.28 7.26 12.51
N LYS A 400 37.77 6.15 13.07
CA LYS A 400 36.43 5.64 12.77
C LYS A 400 35.37 6.55 13.43
N LEU A 401 34.30 6.82 12.68
CA LEU A 401 32.97 7.14 13.21
C LEU A 401 32.07 5.93 13.01
#